data_AF-A0A0F9DTZ7-F1
#
_entry.id   AF-A0A0F9DTZ7-F1
#
_cell.length_a   1.000
_cell.length_b   1.000
_cell.length_c   1.000
_cell.angle_alpha   90.00
_cell.angle_beta   90.00
_cell.angle_gamma   90.00
#
_symmetry.space_group_name_H-M   'P 1'
#
loop_
_entity.id
_entity.type
_entity.pdbx_description
1 polymer ?
#
loop_
_entity_poly.entity_id
_entity_poly.type
_entity_poly.pdbx_seq_one_letter_code
_entity_poly.pdbx_strand_id
1 'polypeptide(L)'
;IIASYLRSLFSCDGYLSSRKTKKRFGVLIGFSTINEKQARLVQQLLLKFSIISTVRKTKYKTYIIDEKNNKREYNGYNYILTFCRKKYVKIFLNEIGLIGKNENIKKAKYYLSKIDDSIKTNYDDKNPFSFYKIKSIEKTQIKRTFDLDVSSEKILRNFVAQGFVIHNSSKDFVVSIIALYEAMKLLECPGGDPYTLYELASSSSINILTVANSKDQARRAFEEIREKLLLSEYFKDKCIKDGIGSSSIFLLTPQDKIENKKFREKGLPLKKGSIGIIVGHSNSDSLLGMGCIVLILDEVASYKTSGGASSGDRIYTAMTPAVSTYCRRSYKKDADDNFLLDEHDQKIVEKRTYDGKIISISSPRGQEGKFYELFQTANQVGHRLACRLPTWEVNPTHTRESLRESVPTMSEAEFNMEFGAEFSGMGVENFFTEEQVNNCFIGHNLKDRDIGLPGNVYFIHLDPATSSHNYALVVLHKEYYLNRETAKAEYVVIVDHIKHWSPVRGPINPEVVMEYV
;
A
#
# COMPACT_ATOMS: atom_id res chain seq x y z
N ILE A 1 24.77 5.02 -3.01
CA ILE A 1 24.37 6.44 -3.22
C ILE A 1 24.18 7.19 -1.90
N ILE A 2 23.24 6.79 -1.02
CA ILE A 2 22.96 7.52 0.25
C ILE A 2 24.18 7.62 1.18
N ALA A 3 24.94 6.51 1.35
CA ALA A 3 26.17 6.53 2.15
C ALA A 3 27.20 7.54 1.62
N SER A 4 27.38 7.61 0.30
CA SER A 4 28.29 8.56 -0.35
C SER A 4 27.84 10.01 -0.14
N TYR A 5 26.54 10.29 -0.24
CA TYR A 5 25.98 11.62 0.05
C TYR A 5 26.24 12.04 1.50
N LEU A 6 25.90 11.17 2.47
CA LEU A 6 26.12 11.44 3.89
C LEU A 6 27.62 11.58 4.21
N ARG A 7 28.48 10.76 3.60
CA ARG A 7 29.93 10.87 3.71
C ARG A 7 30.38 12.26 3.29
N SER A 8 29.99 12.74 2.11
CA SER A 8 30.37 14.06 1.62
C SER A 8 29.84 15.17 2.54
N LEU A 9 28.56 15.14 2.88
CA LEU A 9 27.91 16.14 3.73
C LEU A 9 28.59 16.27 5.11
N PHE A 10 28.82 15.16 5.81
CA PHE A 10 29.47 15.19 7.12
C PHE A 10 30.97 15.49 7.05
N SER A 11 31.59 15.33 5.88
CA SER A 11 32.98 15.72 5.67
C SER A 11 33.11 17.24 5.59
N CYS A 12 32.21 17.90 4.86
CA CYS A 12 32.17 19.35 4.71
C CYS A 12 31.64 20.05 5.98
N ASP A 13 30.40 19.73 6.38
CA ASP A 13 29.66 20.51 7.39
C ASP A 13 29.51 19.77 8.72
N GLY A 14 29.97 18.52 8.78
CA GLY A 14 29.96 17.70 9.98
C GLY A 14 31.24 17.81 10.80
N TYR A 15 31.18 17.35 12.04
CA TYR A 15 32.32 17.31 12.95
C TYR A 15 32.35 16.00 13.74
N LEU A 16 33.57 15.54 14.02
CA LEU A 16 33.88 14.38 14.86
C LEU A 16 34.70 14.86 16.04
N SER A 17 34.17 14.73 17.25
CA SER A 17 34.81 15.17 18.48
C SER A 17 35.05 13.98 19.41
N SER A 18 36.29 13.82 19.86
CA SER A 18 36.69 12.79 20.83
C SER A 18 37.12 13.48 22.13
N ARG A 19 36.42 13.20 23.23
CA ARG A 19 36.64 13.82 24.54
C ARG A 19 37.04 12.78 25.59
N LYS A 20 38.04 13.12 26.41
CA LYS A 20 38.47 12.35 27.59
C LYS A 20 38.19 13.17 28.83
N THR A 21 37.48 12.59 29.78
CA THR A 21 37.29 13.13 31.15
C THR A 21 38.02 12.24 32.15
N LYS A 22 38.20 12.67 33.41
CA LYS A 22 38.92 11.91 34.45
C LYS A 22 38.42 10.45 34.64
N LYS A 23 37.17 10.14 34.25
CA LYS A 23 36.56 8.81 34.42
C LYS A 23 35.96 8.18 33.15
N ARG A 24 35.89 8.89 32.01
CA ARG A 24 35.17 8.41 30.80
C ARG A 24 35.76 8.90 29.48
N PHE A 25 35.74 8.03 28.47
CA PHE A 25 35.99 8.35 27.06
C PHE A 25 34.65 8.56 26.34
N GLY A 26 34.61 9.50 25.40
CA GLY A 26 33.42 9.76 24.60
C GLY A 26 33.78 10.20 23.18
N VAL A 27 32.95 9.78 22.23
CA VAL A 27 33.04 10.19 20.83
C VAL A 27 31.68 10.72 20.40
N LEU A 28 31.65 11.86 19.74
CA LEU A 28 30.44 12.49 19.23
C LEU A 28 30.64 12.85 17.77
N ILE A 29 29.65 12.51 16.95
CA ILE A 29 29.54 13.00 15.57
C ILE A 29 28.36 13.96 15.54
N GLY A 30 28.54 15.09 14.84
CA GLY A 30 27.48 16.06 14.66
C GLY A 30 27.52 16.73 13.30
N PHE A 31 26.40 17.36 12.97
CA PHE A 31 26.15 18.15 11.77
C PHE A 31 25.27 19.34 12.18
N SER A 32 25.58 20.53 11.67
CA SER A 32 24.86 21.76 12.02
C SER A 32 24.32 22.42 10.77
N THR A 33 23.09 22.91 10.83
CA THR A 33 22.48 23.67 9.72
C THR A 33 21.48 24.70 10.25
N ILE A 34 21.34 25.81 9.54
CA ILE A 34 20.31 26.82 9.81
C ILE A 34 18.92 26.39 9.31
N ASN A 35 18.83 25.33 8.49
CA ASN A 35 17.59 24.83 7.91
C ASN A 35 17.06 23.60 8.69
N GLU A 36 15.92 23.75 9.37
CA GLU A 36 15.30 22.66 10.13
C GLU A 36 14.95 21.45 9.25
N LYS A 37 14.38 21.69 8.07
CA LYS A 37 13.97 20.63 7.14
C LYS A 37 15.19 19.80 6.73
N GLN A 38 16.32 20.44 6.45
CA GLN A 38 17.56 19.74 6.12
C GLN A 38 18.06 18.88 7.31
N ALA A 39 18.06 19.43 8.54
CA ALA A 39 18.45 18.65 9.72
C ALA A 39 17.58 17.41 9.91
N ARG A 40 16.26 17.53 9.69
CA ARG A 40 15.30 16.42 9.78
C ARG A 40 15.49 15.38 8.67
N LEU A 41 15.72 15.81 7.43
CA LEU A 41 15.99 14.90 6.32
C LEU A 41 17.30 14.13 6.53
N VAL A 42 18.37 14.80 6.98
CA VAL A 42 19.64 14.13 7.31
C VAL A 42 19.45 13.15 8.48
N GLN A 43 18.65 13.50 9.48
CA GLN A 43 18.25 12.60 10.57
C GLN A 43 17.55 11.34 10.03
N GLN A 44 16.62 11.49 9.09
CA GLN A 44 15.94 10.35 8.45
C GLN A 44 16.90 9.49 7.61
N LEU A 45 17.82 10.09 6.87
CA LEU A 45 18.81 9.35 6.09
C LEU A 45 19.74 8.51 6.99
N LEU A 46 20.11 9.03 8.16
CA LEU A 46 20.89 8.28 9.15
C LEU A 46 20.12 7.08 9.73
N LEU A 47 18.78 7.16 9.84
CA LEU A 47 17.97 6.03 10.28
C LEU A 47 18.04 4.84 9.32
N LYS A 48 18.28 5.07 8.02
CA LYS A 48 18.51 3.98 7.05
C LYS A 48 19.75 3.13 7.38
N PHE A 49 20.67 3.66 8.19
CA PHE A 49 21.84 2.96 8.72
C PHE A 49 21.66 2.56 10.20
N SER A 50 20.43 2.59 10.74
CA SER A 50 20.17 2.36 12.17
C SER A 50 20.92 3.32 13.11
N ILE A 51 21.24 4.54 12.64
CA ILE A 51 21.88 5.58 13.44
C ILE A 51 20.82 6.54 13.94
N ILE A 52 20.59 6.51 15.26
CA ILE A 52 19.66 7.43 15.91
C ILE A 52 20.44 8.68 16.32
N SER A 53 20.03 9.83 15.79
CA SER A 53 20.61 11.14 16.10
C SER A 53 19.58 12.06 16.75
N THR A 54 20.07 13.01 17.54
CA THR A 54 19.25 14.03 18.22
C THR A 54 19.43 15.37 17.50
N VAL A 55 18.32 16.02 17.14
CA VAL A 55 18.32 17.39 16.62
C VAL A 55 17.97 18.35 17.75
N ARG A 56 18.84 19.36 17.99
CA ARG A 56 18.61 20.42 18.98
C ARG A 56 18.55 21.77 18.30
N LYS A 57 17.56 22.57 18.64
CA LYS A 57 17.44 23.97 18.22
C LYS A 57 18.18 24.85 19.22
N THR A 58 19.21 25.56 18.74
CA THR A 58 20.04 26.45 19.56
C THR A 58 19.94 27.86 19.01
N LYS A 59 19.73 28.85 19.88
CA LYS A 59 19.82 30.27 19.51
C LYS A 59 21.28 30.66 19.37
N TYR A 60 21.62 31.38 18.31
CA TYR A 60 22.94 31.99 18.18
C TYR A 60 22.80 33.49 17.94
N LYS A 61 23.81 34.21 18.43
CA LYS A 61 24.01 35.64 18.17
C LYS A 61 25.21 35.77 17.27
N THR A 62 25.04 36.44 16.14
CA THR A 62 26.16 36.85 15.30
C THR A 62 26.07 38.33 15.02
N TYR A 63 27.15 38.92 14.53
CA TYR A 63 27.18 40.32 14.13
C TYR A 63 27.53 40.38 12.66
N ILE A 64 26.73 41.14 11.91
CA ILE A 64 27.01 41.45 10.51
C ILE A 64 27.50 42.89 10.49
N ILE A 65 28.65 43.12 9.88
CA ILE A 65 29.18 44.46 9.65
C ILE A 65 28.61 44.92 8.32
N ASP A 66 27.86 46.03 8.33
CA ASP A 66 27.38 46.62 7.07
C ASP A 66 28.51 47.34 6.32
N GLU A 67 28.27 47.71 5.07
CA GLU A 67 29.25 48.37 4.18
C GLU A 67 29.79 49.69 4.76
N LYS A 68 29.12 50.25 5.78
CA LYS A 68 29.50 51.48 6.50
C LYS A 68 30.21 51.18 7.83
N ASN A 69 30.71 49.97 8.02
CA ASN A 69 31.35 49.47 9.24
C ASN A 69 30.47 49.48 10.50
N ASN A 70 29.13 49.56 10.37
CA ASN A 70 28.25 49.45 11.52
C ASN A 70 27.98 47.99 11.87
N LYS A 71 28.16 47.67 13.14
CA LYS A 71 27.95 46.32 13.68
C LYS A 71 26.46 46.12 14.00
N ARG A 72 25.76 45.31 13.21
CA ARG A 72 24.36 44.93 13.46
C ARG A 72 24.27 43.56 14.10
N GLU A 73 23.53 43.45 15.21
CA GLU A 73 23.29 42.17 15.88
C GLU A 73 22.21 41.37 15.12
N TYR A 74 22.52 40.11 14.82
CA TYR A 74 21.59 39.18 14.20
C TYR A 74 21.36 37.97 15.12
N ASN A 75 20.09 37.74 15.43
CA ASN A 75 19.64 36.59 16.23
C ASN A 75 19.10 35.51 15.28
N GLY A 76 19.69 34.33 15.30
CA GLY A 76 19.28 33.20 14.46
C GLY A 76 19.09 31.91 15.24
N TYR A 77 18.61 30.88 14.54
CA TYR A 77 18.49 29.52 15.07
C TYR A 77 19.38 28.57 14.27
N ASN A 78 20.10 27.71 14.98
CA ASN A 78 20.89 26.63 14.41
C ASN A 78 20.33 25.29 14.89
N TYR A 79 20.19 24.34 13.97
CA TYR A 79 19.73 22.99 14.23
C TYR A 79 20.93 22.05 14.21
N ILE A 80 21.28 21.54 15.40
CA ILE A 80 22.45 20.71 15.60
C ILE A 80 21.99 19.26 15.74
N LEU A 81 22.33 18.45 14.74
CA LEU A 81 22.15 17.01 14.74
C LEU A 81 23.38 16.36 15.38
N THR A 82 23.20 15.49 16.37
CA THR A 82 24.32 14.79 17.04
C THR A 82 23.99 13.34 17.40
N PHE A 83 25.00 12.49 17.42
CA PHE A 83 24.92 11.14 18.00
C PHE A 83 26.28 10.75 18.59
N CYS A 84 26.26 10.13 19.77
CA CYS A 84 27.47 9.81 20.53
C CYS A 84 27.51 8.39 21.09
N ARG A 85 26.47 7.58 20.86
CA ARG A 85 26.46 6.18 21.33
C ARG A 85 27.47 5.36 20.55
N LYS A 86 28.25 4.54 21.27
CA LYS A 86 29.32 3.69 20.69
C LYS A 86 28.83 2.89 19.49
N LYS A 87 27.63 2.28 19.56
CA LYS A 87 26.99 1.54 18.46
C LYS A 87 26.85 2.41 17.20
N TYR A 88 26.22 3.57 17.32
CA TYR A 88 25.94 4.45 16.17
C TYR A 88 27.19 5.06 15.56
N VAL A 89 28.15 5.47 16.41
CA VAL A 89 29.44 5.99 15.93
C VAL A 89 30.22 4.90 15.19
N LYS A 90 30.22 3.65 15.68
CA LYS A 90 30.83 2.52 14.96
C LYS A 90 30.19 2.30 13.59
N ILE A 91 28.86 2.25 13.53
CA ILE A 91 28.14 2.08 12.26
C ILE A 91 28.49 3.23 11.31
N PHE A 92 28.45 4.47 11.79
CA PHE A 92 28.78 5.62 10.95
C PHE A 92 30.21 5.53 10.39
N LEU A 93 31.20 5.21 11.21
CA LEU A 93 32.60 5.15 10.76
C LEU A 93 32.89 3.98 9.81
N ASN A 94 32.15 2.87 9.92
CA ASN A 94 32.33 1.70 9.08
C ASN A 94 31.57 1.80 7.76
N GLU A 95 30.29 2.19 7.81
CA GLU A 95 29.37 2.15 6.66
C GLU A 95 29.37 3.47 5.86
N ILE A 96 29.47 4.60 6.56
CA ILE A 96 29.38 5.94 5.94
C ILE A 96 30.79 6.52 5.80
N GLY A 97 31.53 6.68 6.89
CA GLY A 97 32.87 7.25 6.91
C GLY A 97 32.91 8.77 6.76
N LEU A 98 34.12 9.32 6.78
CA LEU A 98 34.41 10.73 6.53
C LEU A 98 35.59 10.83 5.55
N ILE A 99 35.56 11.84 4.70
CA ILE A 99 36.66 12.22 3.81
C ILE A 99 37.56 13.19 4.59
N GLY A 100 38.85 12.87 4.64
CA GLY A 100 39.80 13.61 5.48
C GLY A 100 39.59 13.35 6.99
N LYS A 101 40.13 14.24 7.83
CA LYS A 101 40.06 14.13 9.32
C LYS A 101 40.67 12.82 9.87
N ASN A 102 41.70 12.28 9.20
CA ASN A 102 42.33 10.99 9.51
C ASN A 102 42.77 10.86 10.97
N GLU A 103 43.35 11.90 11.55
CA GLU A 103 43.76 11.90 12.97
C GLU A 103 42.56 11.82 13.92
N ASN A 104 41.49 12.56 13.63
CA ASN A 104 40.26 12.52 14.41
C ASN A 104 39.59 11.14 14.34
N ILE A 105 39.61 10.49 13.18
CA ILE A 105 39.10 9.13 12.99
C ILE A 105 39.94 8.13 13.78
N LYS A 106 41.28 8.19 13.69
CA LYS A 106 42.19 7.33 14.46
C LYS A 106 41.95 7.49 15.97
N LYS A 107 41.85 8.75 16.45
CA LYS A 107 41.57 9.07 17.84
C LYS A 107 40.19 8.58 18.29
N ALA A 108 39.17 8.72 17.45
CA ALA A 108 37.83 8.21 17.71
C ALA A 108 37.80 6.68 17.81
N LYS A 109 38.45 5.95 16.89
CA LYS A 109 38.57 4.49 16.95
C LYS A 109 39.27 4.03 18.22
N TYR A 110 40.35 4.71 18.62
CA TYR A 110 41.03 4.44 19.89
C TYR A 110 40.13 4.71 21.11
N TYR A 111 39.35 5.80 21.13
CA TYR A 111 38.46 6.09 22.27
C TYR A 111 37.29 5.10 22.33
N LEU A 112 36.75 4.68 21.19
CA LEU A 112 35.72 3.66 21.12
C LEU A 112 36.19 2.29 21.65
N SER A 113 37.47 1.94 21.49
CA SER A 113 38.02 0.69 22.05
C SER A 113 38.22 0.73 23.57
N LYS A 114 38.26 1.94 24.17
CA LYS A 114 38.37 2.15 25.62
C LYS A 114 37.02 2.32 26.33
N ILE A 115 35.91 2.34 25.59
CA ILE A 115 34.56 2.37 26.17
C ILE A 115 34.13 0.93 26.44
N ASP A 116 33.86 0.60 27.70
CA ASP A 116 33.35 -0.70 28.13
C ASP A 116 31.90 -0.89 27.65
N ASP A 117 31.59 -2.06 27.08
CA ASP A 117 30.26 -2.42 26.58
C ASP A 117 29.28 -2.80 27.71
N SER A 118 29.77 -3.08 28.92
CA SER A 118 28.96 -3.43 30.11
C SER A 118 28.36 -2.22 30.83
N ILE A 119 28.90 -1.02 30.61
CA ILE A 119 28.44 0.22 31.22
C ILE A 119 27.24 0.75 30.45
N LYS A 120 26.03 0.29 30.84
CA LYS A 120 24.77 0.91 30.41
C LYS A 120 24.75 2.35 30.89
N THR A 121 24.64 3.31 29.98
CA THR A 121 24.36 4.69 30.38
C THR A 121 22.86 4.82 30.67
N ASN A 122 22.45 5.67 31.62
CA ASN A 122 21.02 5.99 31.85
C ASN A 122 20.27 6.49 30.58
N TYR A 123 21.00 6.77 29.50
CA TYR A 123 20.46 7.14 28.19
C TYR A 123 20.19 5.93 27.29
N ASP A 124 20.76 4.75 27.57
CA ASP A 124 20.49 3.54 26.79
C ASP A 124 19.04 3.07 26.95
N ASP A 125 18.45 3.31 28.13
CA ASP A 125 17.10 2.87 28.49
C ASP A 125 16.03 3.99 28.47
N LYS A 126 16.39 5.27 28.30
CA LYS A 126 15.45 6.40 28.51
C LYS A 126 14.76 7.04 27.30
N ASN A 127 14.97 6.56 26.07
CA ASN A 127 14.05 6.69 24.92
C ASN A 127 14.78 6.40 23.59
N PRO A 128 14.57 5.24 22.95
CA PRO A 128 14.98 5.00 21.57
C PRO A 128 14.00 5.52 20.51
N PHE A 129 12.87 6.13 20.88
CA PHE A 129 11.75 6.27 19.96
C PHE A 129 11.22 7.71 19.94
N SER A 130 11.17 8.30 18.75
CA SER A 130 10.23 9.39 18.48
C SER A 130 8.84 8.74 18.38
N PHE A 131 8.12 8.69 19.50
CA PHE A 131 6.73 8.26 19.52
C PHE A 131 5.81 9.45 19.26
N TYR A 132 4.77 9.23 18.45
CA TYR A 132 3.53 9.98 18.58
C TYR A 132 2.96 9.74 19.98
N LYS A 133 2.42 10.78 20.64
CA LYS A 133 1.87 10.62 21.99
C LYS A 133 0.61 9.76 21.91
N ILE A 134 0.73 8.49 22.28
CA ILE A 134 -0.41 7.58 22.40
C ILE A 134 -1.30 8.12 23.52
N LYS A 135 -2.55 8.45 23.19
CA LYS A 135 -3.52 9.08 24.11
C LYS A 135 -3.93 8.12 25.24
N SER A 136 -4.07 6.84 24.91
CA SER A 136 -4.26 5.72 25.85
C SER A 136 -3.83 4.42 25.17
N ILE A 137 -3.30 3.49 25.95
CA ILE A 137 -3.09 2.10 25.53
C ILE A 137 -3.98 1.27 26.42
N GLU A 138 -4.93 0.57 25.81
CA GLU A 138 -5.81 -0.33 26.52
C GLU A 138 -5.36 -1.76 26.25
N LYS A 139 -5.12 -2.52 27.32
CA LYS A 139 -4.83 -3.94 27.20
C LYS A 139 -6.15 -4.65 26.84
N THR A 140 -6.34 -4.95 25.56
CA THR A 140 -7.53 -5.65 25.07
C THR A 140 -7.38 -7.17 25.20
N GLN A 141 -6.30 -7.73 24.65
CA GLN A 141 -5.99 -9.16 24.71
C GLN A 141 -4.50 -9.43 24.53
N ILE A 142 -4.01 -10.52 25.09
CA ILE A 142 -2.69 -11.06 24.77
C ILE A 142 -2.85 -11.97 23.55
N LYS A 143 -2.27 -11.58 22.42
CA LYS A 143 -2.29 -12.38 21.19
C LYS A 143 -0.87 -12.69 20.75
N ARG A 144 -0.63 -13.95 20.35
CA ARG A 144 0.62 -14.35 19.70
C ARG A 144 0.70 -13.66 18.33
N THR A 145 1.75 -12.86 18.12
CA THR A 145 2.05 -12.17 16.87
C THR A 145 3.36 -12.68 16.29
N PHE A 146 3.41 -12.86 14.97
CA PHE A 146 4.62 -13.26 14.26
C PHE A 146 5.30 -12.03 13.65
N ASP A 147 6.62 -11.93 13.81
CA ASP A 147 7.44 -10.93 13.11
C ASP A 147 8.04 -11.61 11.87
N LEU A 148 7.82 -11.02 10.69
CA LEU A 148 8.28 -11.55 9.42
C LEU A 148 9.61 -10.88 9.03
N ASP A 149 10.73 -11.48 9.46
CA ASP A 149 12.05 -11.13 8.95
C ASP A 149 12.38 -12.01 7.73
N VAL A 150 12.59 -11.37 6.59
CA VAL A 150 12.74 -12.04 5.29
C VAL A 150 14.20 -12.01 4.80
N SER A 151 15.11 -11.45 5.61
CA SER A 151 16.54 -11.37 5.28
C SER A 151 17.40 -12.11 6.31
N SER A 152 18.32 -12.94 5.82
CA SER A 152 19.37 -13.58 6.63
C SER A 152 20.48 -12.59 7.04
N GLU A 153 20.60 -11.45 6.37
CA GLU A 153 21.57 -10.42 6.71
C GLU A 153 21.00 -9.41 7.72
N LYS A 154 21.71 -9.24 8.85
CA LYS A 154 21.34 -8.34 9.96
C LYS A 154 21.15 -6.87 9.55
N ILE A 155 21.74 -6.46 8.42
CA ILE A 155 21.70 -5.09 7.87
C ILE A 155 20.65 -4.92 6.77
N LEU A 156 20.21 -6.02 6.14
CA LEU A 156 19.16 -6.06 5.11
C LEU A 156 17.82 -6.56 5.69
N ARG A 157 17.73 -6.73 7.01
CA ARG A 157 16.46 -6.95 7.70
C ARG A 157 15.46 -5.92 7.20
N ASN A 158 14.29 -6.38 6.80
CA ASN A 158 13.23 -5.51 6.31
C ASN A 158 12.90 -4.49 7.40
N PHE A 159 13.45 -3.29 7.26
CA PHE A 159 13.01 -2.18 8.09
C PHE A 159 11.64 -1.79 7.57
N VAL A 160 10.61 -2.15 8.31
CA VAL A 160 9.36 -1.37 8.37
C VAL A 160 9.74 -0.04 9.02
N ALA A 161 10.41 0.83 8.27
CA ALA A 161 10.59 2.20 8.67
C ALA A 161 9.24 2.90 8.42
N GLN A 162 8.56 3.32 9.48
CA GLN A 162 7.37 4.18 9.39
C GLN A 162 6.14 3.55 8.68
N GLY A 163 6.06 2.22 8.60
CA GLY A 163 4.82 1.51 8.25
C GLY A 163 4.67 1.06 6.81
N PHE A 164 5.40 1.57 5.81
CA PHE A 164 5.29 1.12 4.42
C PHE A 164 6.59 1.31 3.60
N VAL A 165 6.78 0.46 2.59
CA VAL A 165 8.00 0.34 1.76
C VAL A 165 7.94 1.22 0.50
N ILE A 166 9.12 1.66 0.08
CA ILE A 166 9.46 2.70 -0.89
C ILE A 166 9.21 2.25 -2.35
N HIS A 167 8.61 3.14 -3.15
CA HIS A 167 8.30 3.10 -4.61
C HIS A 167 7.06 2.30 -5.06
N ASN A 168 6.53 2.66 -6.26
CA ASN A 168 5.33 2.15 -6.99
C ASN A 168 5.20 0.61 -7.17
N SER A 169 5.88 -0.21 -6.35
CA SER A 169 5.84 -1.67 -6.27
C SER A 169 5.46 -2.17 -4.87
N SER A 170 4.86 -1.33 -4.02
CA SER A 170 4.53 -1.68 -2.63
C SER A 170 3.39 -2.69 -2.50
N LYS A 171 2.50 -2.78 -3.49
CA LYS A 171 1.33 -3.67 -3.45
C LYS A 171 1.74 -5.14 -3.57
N ASP A 172 2.53 -5.49 -4.59
CA ASP A 172 3.06 -6.86 -4.76
C ASP A 172 3.81 -7.32 -3.50
N PHE A 173 4.63 -6.42 -2.94
CA PHE A 173 5.33 -6.67 -1.68
C PHE A 173 4.34 -6.92 -0.52
N VAL A 174 3.35 -6.04 -0.31
CA VAL A 174 2.34 -6.18 0.76
C VAL A 174 1.52 -7.47 0.58
N VAL A 175 1.08 -7.78 -0.64
CA VAL A 175 0.40 -9.02 -1.01
C VAL A 175 1.24 -10.22 -0.59
N SER A 176 2.54 -10.21 -0.90
CA SER A 176 3.44 -11.31 -0.55
C SER A 176 3.60 -11.49 0.97
N ILE A 177 3.71 -10.39 1.73
CA ILE A 177 3.81 -10.43 3.19
C ILE A 177 2.52 -10.93 3.81
N ILE A 178 1.35 -10.46 3.35
CA ILE A 178 0.04 -10.91 3.82
C ILE A 178 -0.12 -12.41 3.59
N ALA A 179 0.21 -12.89 2.39
CA ALA A 179 0.08 -14.31 2.05
C ALA A 179 0.96 -15.19 2.97
N LEU A 180 2.22 -14.81 3.17
CA LEU A 180 3.13 -15.53 4.07
C LEU A 180 2.67 -15.46 5.53
N TYR A 181 2.21 -14.29 5.99
CA TYR A 181 1.77 -14.11 7.37
C TYR A 181 0.53 -14.95 7.70
N GLU A 182 -0.46 -14.98 6.80
CA GLU A 182 -1.64 -15.81 6.98
C GLU A 182 -1.28 -17.31 6.94
N ALA A 183 -0.30 -17.70 6.11
CA ALA A 183 0.22 -19.06 6.11
C ALA A 183 0.87 -19.42 7.46
N MET A 184 1.69 -18.52 8.03
CA MET A 184 2.29 -18.73 9.36
C MET A 184 1.23 -18.94 10.44
N LYS A 185 0.17 -18.13 10.44
CA LYS A 185 -0.92 -18.28 11.42
C LYS A 185 -1.58 -19.65 11.37
N LEU A 186 -1.73 -20.22 10.18
CA LEU A 186 -2.28 -21.56 9.99
C LEU A 186 -1.28 -22.64 10.42
N LEU A 187 0.01 -22.48 10.10
CA LEU A 187 1.07 -23.39 10.51
C LEU A 187 1.29 -23.42 12.03
N GLU A 188 0.97 -22.32 12.71
CA GLU A 188 1.13 -22.12 14.16
C GLU A 188 -0.20 -22.13 14.91
N CYS A 189 -1.26 -22.63 14.27
CA CYS A 189 -2.55 -22.77 14.90
C CYS A 189 -2.48 -23.65 16.17
N PRO A 190 -3.36 -23.44 17.16
CA PRO A 190 -3.41 -24.29 18.35
C PRO A 190 -3.53 -25.77 17.97
N GLY A 191 -2.72 -26.63 18.58
CA GLY A 191 -2.67 -28.05 18.27
C GLY A 191 -1.88 -28.41 17.00
N GLY A 192 -1.46 -27.44 16.19
CA GLY A 192 -0.68 -27.67 14.98
C GLY A 192 -1.44 -28.38 13.85
N ASP A 193 -2.77 -28.42 13.94
CA ASP A 193 -3.66 -28.96 12.92
C ASP A 193 -4.85 -28.01 12.67
N PRO A 194 -4.84 -27.28 11.54
CA PRO A 194 -5.91 -26.34 11.21
C PRO A 194 -7.21 -27.05 10.81
N TYR A 195 -7.19 -28.33 10.40
CA TYR A 195 -8.42 -29.06 10.12
C TYR A 195 -9.21 -29.32 11.40
N THR A 196 -8.52 -29.77 12.46
CA THR A 196 -9.13 -29.89 13.79
C THR A 196 -9.63 -28.54 14.30
N LEU A 197 -8.87 -27.45 14.11
CA LEU A 197 -9.29 -26.11 14.55
C LEU A 197 -10.62 -25.65 13.92
N TYR A 198 -10.85 -25.97 12.64
CA TYR A 198 -12.03 -25.55 11.89
C TYR A 198 -13.08 -26.66 11.74
N GLU A 199 -12.90 -27.82 12.40
CA GLU A 199 -13.79 -28.98 12.28
C GLU A 199 -13.98 -29.45 10.82
N LEU A 200 -12.91 -29.40 10.02
CA LEU A 200 -12.92 -29.76 8.60
C LEU A 200 -12.33 -31.15 8.36
N ALA A 201 -12.80 -31.83 7.32
CA ALA A 201 -12.15 -33.04 6.83
C ALA A 201 -10.83 -32.70 6.13
N SER A 202 -9.79 -33.52 6.37
CA SER A 202 -8.43 -33.31 5.81
C SER A 202 -8.30 -33.75 4.33
N SER A 203 -9.37 -33.68 3.54
CA SER A 203 -9.41 -34.16 2.15
C SER A 203 -8.93 -33.11 1.13
N SER A 204 -9.02 -31.84 1.48
CA SER A 204 -8.64 -30.70 0.62
C SER A 204 -7.73 -29.75 1.37
N SER A 205 -6.78 -29.13 0.65
CA SER A 205 -5.91 -28.12 1.25
C SER A 205 -6.69 -26.86 1.68
N ILE A 206 -6.18 -26.19 2.72
CA ILE A 206 -6.63 -24.86 3.15
C ILE A 206 -5.78 -23.84 2.43
N ASN A 207 -6.39 -23.07 1.52
CA ASN A 207 -5.63 -22.22 0.60
C ASN A 207 -5.73 -20.72 0.92
N ILE A 208 -4.62 -20.04 0.67
CA ILE A 208 -4.49 -18.60 0.57
C ILE A 208 -4.35 -18.32 -0.92
N LEU A 209 -5.39 -17.72 -1.51
CA LEU A 209 -5.47 -17.49 -2.95
C LEU A 209 -5.21 -16.02 -3.26
N THR A 210 -4.17 -15.75 -4.03
CA THR A 210 -3.97 -14.44 -4.66
C THR A 210 -4.47 -14.50 -6.10
N VAL A 211 -5.30 -13.55 -6.49
CA VAL A 211 -5.80 -13.39 -7.86
C VAL A 211 -5.20 -12.10 -8.41
N ALA A 212 -4.57 -12.18 -9.58
CA ALA A 212 -4.10 -11.02 -10.33
C ALA A 212 -4.92 -10.82 -11.61
N ASN A 213 -4.84 -9.65 -12.23
CA ASN A 213 -5.60 -9.35 -13.44
C ASN A 213 -5.11 -10.12 -14.68
N SER A 214 -3.81 -10.40 -14.76
CA SER A 214 -3.21 -11.13 -15.89
C SER A 214 -2.30 -12.27 -15.42
N LYS A 215 -2.01 -13.20 -16.35
CA LYS A 215 -1.08 -14.31 -16.12
C LYS A 215 0.33 -13.83 -15.77
N ASP A 216 0.79 -12.74 -16.38
CA ASP A 216 2.12 -12.17 -16.11
C ASP A 216 2.21 -11.47 -14.76
N GLN A 217 1.13 -10.81 -14.32
CA GLN A 217 1.04 -10.28 -12.96
C GLN A 217 1.00 -11.41 -11.94
N ALA A 218 0.21 -12.46 -12.18
CA ALA A 218 0.16 -13.65 -11.32
C ALA A 218 1.55 -14.30 -11.18
N ARG A 219 2.30 -14.41 -12.28
CA ARG A 219 3.68 -14.94 -12.25
C ARG A 219 4.60 -14.08 -11.37
N ARG A 220 4.54 -12.75 -11.51
CA ARG A 220 5.34 -11.82 -10.70
C ARG A 220 5.00 -11.92 -9.21
N ALA A 221 3.71 -11.89 -8.86
CA ALA A 221 3.27 -12.04 -7.47
C ALA A 221 3.71 -13.39 -6.87
N PHE A 222 3.66 -14.47 -7.67
CA PHE A 222 4.14 -15.78 -7.22
C PHE A 222 5.66 -15.82 -7.00
N GLU A 223 6.45 -15.25 -7.90
CA GLU A 223 7.90 -15.17 -7.77
C GLU A 223 8.29 -14.37 -6.51
N GLU A 224 7.63 -13.23 -6.27
CA GLU A 224 7.80 -12.37 -5.10
C GLU A 224 7.52 -13.10 -3.77
N ILE A 225 6.47 -13.94 -3.73
CA ILE A 225 6.15 -14.80 -2.57
C ILE A 225 7.20 -15.90 -2.40
N ARG A 226 7.54 -16.59 -3.50
CA ARG A 226 8.44 -17.74 -3.50
C ARG A 226 9.83 -17.36 -3.00
N GLU A 227 10.38 -16.24 -3.49
CA GLU A 227 11.71 -15.79 -3.08
C GLU A 227 11.76 -15.47 -1.59
N LYS A 228 10.77 -14.74 -1.07
CA LYS A 228 10.67 -14.44 0.36
C LYS A 228 10.54 -15.69 1.23
N LEU A 229 9.75 -16.65 0.76
CA LEU A 229 9.60 -17.93 1.44
C LEU A 229 10.93 -18.69 1.53
N LEU A 230 11.66 -18.78 0.42
CA LEU A 230 12.93 -19.51 0.34
C LEU A 230 14.05 -18.83 1.14
N LEU A 231 14.04 -17.50 1.25
CA LEU A 231 15.01 -16.73 2.03
C LEU A 231 14.74 -16.79 3.54
N SER A 232 13.49 -16.98 3.95
CA SER A 232 13.10 -16.99 5.35
C SER A 232 13.51 -18.28 6.05
N GLU A 233 14.21 -18.15 7.18
CA GLU A 233 14.62 -19.31 7.99
C GLU A 233 13.43 -20.08 8.56
N TYR A 234 12.33 -19.39 8.83
CA TYR A 234 11.13 -19.98 9.42
C TYR A 234 10.50 -21.06 8.52
N PHE A 235 10.50 -20.85 7.20
CA PHE A 235 9.84 -21.75 6.26
C PHE A 235 10.72 -22.91 5.77
N LYS A 236 12.03 -22.92 6.10
CA LYS A 236 12.99 -23.93 5.60
C LYS A 236 12.53 -25.37 5.84
N ASP A 237 11.88 -25.65 6.97
CA ASP A 237 11.41 -26.98 7.35
C ASP A 237 9.91 -27.21 7.09
N LYS A 238 9.24 -26.24 6.47
CA LYS A 238 7.78 -26.22 6.26
C LYS A 238 7.39 -26.55 4.81
N CYS A 239 8.32 -26.84 3.91
CA CYS A 239 8.02 -27.22 2.54
C CYS A 239 8.90 -28.39 2.08
N ILE A 240 8.37 -29.22 1.19
CA ILE A 240 9.16 -30.20 0.43
C ILE A 240 9.33 -29.74 -1.01
N LYS A 241 10.34 -30.24 -1.72
CA LYS A 241 10.62 -29.87 -3.11
C LYS A 241 9.38 -30.02 -4.02
N ASP A 242 8.66 -31.13 -3.87
CA ASP A 242 7.45 -31.43 -4.66
C ASP A 242 6.22 -30.61 -4.25
N GLY A 243 6.32 -29.84 -3.15
CA GLY A 243 5.30 -28.91 -2.69
C GLY A 243 5.41 -27.53 -3.34
N ILE A 244 6.51 -27.23 -4.04
CA ILE A 244 6.71 -25.94 -4.73
C ILE A 244 6.49 -26.15 -6.23
N GLY A 245 5.34 -25.67 -6.71
CA GLY A 245 4.98 -25.67 -8.12
C GLY A 245 5.32 -24.36 -8.83
N SER A 246 4.71 -24.16 -10.01
CA SER A 246 4.86 -22.94 -10.82
C SER A 246 3.93 -21.80 -10.43
N SER A 247 2.85 -22.09 -9.71
CA SER A 247 1.83 -21.13 -9.27
C SER A 247 1.24 -21.47 -7.89
N SER A 248 1.80 -22.48 -7.22
CA SER A 248 1.33 -22.96 -5.93
C SER A 248 2.49 -23.41 -5.05
N ILE A 249 2.42 -23.11 -3.76
CA ILE A 249 3.33 -23.62 -2.72
C ILE A 249 2.49 -24.30 -1.64
N PHE A 250 2.79 -25.55 -1.34
CA PHE A 250 2.15 -26.30 -0.26
C PHE A 250 3.10 -26.44 0.94
N LEU A 251 2.59 -26.09 2.12
CA LEU A 251 3.33 -26.03 3.37
C LEU A 251 2.82 -27.07 4.36
N LEU A 252 3.77 -27.72 5.04
CA LEU A 252 3.60 -28.76 6.03
C LEU A 252 3.27 -28.15 7.40
N THR A 253 2.08 -28.45 7.89
CA THR A 253 1.70 -28.24 9.29
C THR A 253 2.49 -29.19 10.22
N PRO A 254 2.57 -28.91 11.53
CA PRO A 254 3.11 -29.87 12.50
C PRO A 254 2.49 -31.27 12.37
N GLN A 255 1.16 -31.35 12.15
CA GLN A 255 0.47 -32.61 11.94
C GLN A 255 0.89 -33.32 10.65
N ASP A 256 1.04 -32.60 9.53
CA ASP A 256 1.54 -33.16 8.27
C ASP A 256 2.93 -33.80 8.43
N LYS A 257 3.81 -33.19 9.24
CA LYS A 257 5.15 -33.73 9.52
C LYS A 257 5.09 -35.05 10.26
N ILE A 258 4.20 -35.17 11.25
CA ILE A 258 3.97 -36.41 12.01
C ILE A 258 3.44 -37.51 11.07
N GLU A 259 2.49 -37.17 10.20
CA GLU A 259 1.91 -38.11 9.24
C GLU A 259 2.92 -38.54 8.18
N ASN A 260 3.72 -37.61 7.66
CA ASN A 260 4.78 -37.92 6.71
C ASN A 260 5.85 -38.84 7.30
N LYS A 261 6.13 -38.77 8.61
CA LYS A 261 6.99 -39.74 9.28
C LYS A 261 6.37 -41.14 9.21
N LYS A 262 5.08 -41.27 9.54
CA LYS A 262 4.35 -42.55 9.47
C LYS A 262 4.23 -43.08 8.03
N PHE A 263 4.02 -42.20 7.05
CA PHE A 263 3.93 -42.58 5.64
C PHE A 263 5.26 -43.09 5.12
N ARG A 264 6.37 -42.45 5.51
CA ARG A 264 7.72 -42.91 5.19
C ARG A 264 7.99 -44.31 5.74
N GLU A 265 7.60 -44.58 6.98
CA GLU A 265 7.72 -45.91 7.61
C GLU A 265 6.91 -46.98 6.88
N LYS A 266 5.79 -46.60 6.25
CA LYS A 266 4.90 -47.49 5.48
C LYS A 266 5.18 -47.53 3.98
N GLY A 267 6.20 -46.81 3.49
CA GLY A 267 6.48 -46.70 2.05
C GLY A 267 5.40 -45.98 1.24
N LEU A 268 4.58 -45.14 1.88
CA LEU A 268 3.51 -44.38 1.23
C LEU A 268 4.02 -43.02 0.70
N PRO A 269 3.39 -42.47 -0.36
CA PRO A 269 3.70 -41.13 -0.84
C PRO A 269 3.53 -40.06 0.24
N LEU A 270 4.51 -39.17 0.37
CA LEU A 270 4.46 -38.10 1.36
C LEU A 270 3.43 -37.04 0.96
N LYS A 271 2.72 -36.50 1.95
CA LYS A 271 1.90 -35.30 1.80
C LYS A 271 2.77 -34.11 1.40
N LYS A 272 2.30 -33.35 0.41
CA LYS A 272 2.95 -32.11 -0.05
C LYS A 272 2.82 -30.96 0.94
N GLY A 273 1.73 -30.94 1.71
CA GLY A 273 1.40 -29.90 2.68
C GLY A 273 -0.09 -29.59 2.67
N SER A 274 -0.63 -29.26 3.83
CA SER A 274 -2.05 -28.95 4.01
C SER A 274 -2.38 -27.48 3.80
N ILE A 275 -1.39 -26.58 3.88
CA ILE A 275 -1.57 -25.14 3.66
C ILE A 275 -1.07 -24.76 2.28
N GLY A 276 -1.96 -24.33 1.40
CA GLY A 276 -1.61 -23.89 0.04
C GLY A 276 -1.50 -22.37 -0.05
N ILE A 277 -0.43 -21.86 -0.63
CA ILE A 277 -0.35 -20.49 -1.15
C ILE A 277 -0.45 -20.60 -2.66
N ILE A 278 -1.53 -20.10 -3.25
CA ILE A 278 -1.86 -20.29 -4.66
C ILE A 278 -2.02 -18.91 -5.31
N VAL A 279 -1.44 -18.74 -6.49
CA VAL A 279 -1.54 -17.49 -7.25
C VAL A 279 -2.15 -17.80 -8.62
N GLY A 280 -3.31 -17.23 -8.88
CA GLY A 280 -4.07 -17.38 -10.12
C GLY A 280 -4.30 -16.05 -10.82
N HIS A 281 -4.89 -16.11 -12.01
CA HIS A 281 -5.36 -14.94 -12.74
C HIS A 281 -6.90 -14.90 -12.77
N SER A 282 -7.47 -13.70 -12.90
CA SER A 282 -8.92 -13.45 -12.87
C SER A 282 -9.74 -14.29 -13.87
N ASN A 283 -9.13 -14.75 -14.97
CA ASN A 283 -9.82 -15.56 -15.99
C ASN A 283 -9.85 -17.07 -15.71
N SER A 284 -9.37 -17.56 -14.57
CA SER A 284 -9.22 -19.00 -14.33
C SER A 284 -10.44 -19.57 -13.61
N ASP A 285 -11.34 -20.24 -14.34
CA ASP A 285 -12.54 -20.90 -13.76
C ASP A 285 -12.19 -21.94 -12.68
N SER A 286 -11.00 -22.54 -12.76
CA SER A 286 -10.48 -23.51 -11.78
C SER A 286 -10.28 -22.94 -10.37
N LEU A 287 -10.34 -21.61 -10.21
CA LEU A 287 -10.24 -20.96 -8.90
C LEU A 287 -11.56 -21.05 -8.12
N LEU A 288 -12.68 -21.14 -8.84
CA LEU A 288 -14.03 -21.12 -8.28
C LEU A 288 -14.39 -22.52 -7.78
N GLY A 289 -14.26 -22.76 -6.47
CA GLY A 289 -14.53 -24.06 -5.85
C GLY A 289 -13.36 -24.58 -5.00
N MET A 290 -12.23 -23.89 -5.00
CA MET A 290 -11.13 -24.19 -4.10
C MET A 290 -11.44 -23.73 -2.67
N GLY A 291 -11.13 -24.57 -1.68
CA GLY A 291 -11.18 -24.18 -0.27
C GLY A 291 -10.22 -23.02 -0.01
N CYS A 292 -10.75 -21.85 0.33
CA CYS A 292 -9.98 -20.61 0.40
C CYS A 292 -10.30 -19.87 1.70
N ILE A 293 -9.33 -19.78 2.61
CA ILE A 293 -9.51 -19.03 3.87
C ILE A 293 -9.19 -17.54 3.68
N VAL A 294 -8.21 -17.23 2.84
CA VAL A 294 -7.80 -15.84 2.57
C VAL A 294 -7.78 -15.65 1.06
N LEU A 295 -8.65 -14.78 0.56
CA LEU A 295 -8.67 -14.34 -0.83
C LEU A 295 -8.02 -12.96 -0.92
N ILE A 296 -6.95 -12.83 -1.71
CA ILE A 296 -6.27 -11.57 -2.00
C ILE A 296 -6.56 -11.22 -3.46
N LEU A 297 -7.30 -10.15 -3.70
CA LEU A 297 -7.57 -9.60 -5.02
C LEU A 297 -6.58 -8.47 -5.28
N ASP A 298 -5.53 -8.79 -6.02
CA ASP A 298 -4.50 -7.85 -6.43
C ASP A 298 -4.91 -7.14 -7.73
N GLU A 299 -4.65 -5.84 -7.76
CA GLU A 299 -5.10 -4.88 -8.77
C GLU A 299 -6.59 -5.01 -9.19
N VAL A 300 -7.46 -5.23 -8.21
CA VAL A 300 -8.89 -5.49 -8.44
C VAL A 300 -9.64 -4.37 -9.19
N ALA A 301 -9.19 -3.11 -9.10
CA ALA A 301 -9.80 -2.01 -9.85
C ALA A 301 -9.58 -2.14 -11.37
N SER A 302 -8.59 -2.93 -11.78
CA SER A 302 -8.26 -3.17 -13.18
C SER A 302 -8.98 -4.37 -13.80
N TYR A 303 -9.79 -5.09 -13.03
CA TYR A 303 -10.52 -6.27 -13.53
C TYR A 303 -11.61 -5.82 -14.50
N LYS A 304 -11.89 -6.64 -15.51
CA LYS A 304 -12.86 -6.30 -16.55
C LYS A 304 -14.27 -6.19 -15.95
N THR A 305 -14.97 -5.08 -16.18
CA THR A 305 -16.35 -4.84 -15.71
C THR A 305 -17.42 -5.39 -16.66
N SER A 306 -17.05 -5.79 -17.87
CA SER A 306 -17.96 -6.47 -18.80
C SER A 306 -18.43 -7.79 -18.17
N GLY A 307 -19.76 -8.02 -18.09
CA GLY A 307 -20.43 -9.16 -17.45
C GLY A 307 -20.10 -10.58 -17.99
N GLY A 308 -18.92 -10.78 -18.56
CA GLY A 308 -18.34 -12.07 -18.88
C GLY A 308 -17.60 -12.72 -17.70
N ALA A 309 -16.95 -13.85 -17.99
CA ALA A 309 -16.34 -14.74 -17.01
C ALA A 309 -15.18 -14.14 -16.16
N SER A 310 -14.76 -12.92 -16.47
CA SER A 310 -13.54 -12.27 -15.96
C SER A 310 -13.81 -11.09 -15.02
N SER A 311 -15.06 -10.91 -14.57
CA SER A 311 -15.42 -9.78 -13.70
C SER A 311 -15.00 -9.98 -12.25
N GLY A 312 -14.45 -8.91 -11.65
CA GLY A 312 -14.10 -8.91 -10.23
C GLY A 312 -15.29 -9.18 -9.32
N ASP A 313 -16.49 -8.80 -9.75
CA ASP A 313 -17.75 -9.14 -9.09
C ASP A 313 -18.01 -10.64 -9.02
N ARG A 314 -17.76 -11.38 -10.11
CA ARG A 314 -17.95 -12.83 -10.15
C ARG A 314 -16.99 -13.52 -9.19
N ILE A 315 -15.71 -13.16 -9.21
CA ILE A 315 -14.69 -13.76 -8.33
C ILE A 315 -15.02 -13.46 -6.87
N TYR A 316 -15.32 -12.21 -6.55
CA TYR A 316 -15.68 -11.80 -5.20
C TYR A 316 -16.91 -12.59 -4.70
N THR A 317 -17.98 -12.63 -5.49
CA THR A 317 -19.24 -13.28 -5.13
C THR A 317 -19.07 -14.80 -5.00
N ALA A 318 -18.37 -15.43 -5.94
CA ALA A 318 -18.18 -16.88 -5.95
C ALA A 318 -17.24 -17.39 -4.84
N MET A 319 -16.25 -16.58 -4.43
CA MET A 319 -15.29 -16.98 -3.39
C MET A 319 -15.72 -16.59 -1.97
N THR A 320 -16.67 -15.66 -1.81
CA THR A 320 -17.19 -15.26 -0.49
C THR A 320 -17.73 -16.44 0.33
N PRO A 321 -18.51 -17.39 -0.25
CA PRO A 321 -18.92 -18.59 0.47
C PRO A 321 -17.74 -19.47 0.91
N ALA A 322 -16.72 -19.63 0.07
CA ALA A 322 -15.54 -20.44 0.40
C ALA A 322 -14.81 -19.89 1.63
N VAL A 323 -14.64 -18.57 1.71
CA VAL A 323 -14.02 -17.86 2.84
C VAL A 323 -14.83 -18.02 4.12
N SER A 324 -16.16 -18.09 4.02
CA SER A 324 -17.06 -18.21 5.18
C SER A 324 -17.03 -19.60 5.85
N THR A 325 -16.40 -20.59 5.21
CA THR A 325 -16.28 -21.97 5.72
C THR A 325 -15.40 -22.04 6.97
N TYR A 326 -14.44 -21.14 7.12
CA TYR A 326 -13.42 -21.18 8.17
C TYR A 326 -13.90 -20.46 9.44
N CYS A 327 -14.77 -21.15 10.18
CA CYS A 327 -15.36 -20.69 11.43
C CYS A 327 -14.94 -21.59 12.58
N ARG A 328 -14.37 -21.00 13.64
CA ARG A 328 -14.08 -21.73 14.87
C ARG A 328 -15.14 -21.48 15.93
N ARG A 329 -15.51 -22.54 16.64
CA ARG A 329 -16.39 -22.48 17.79
C ARG A 329 -15.56 -22.20 19.04
N SER A 330 -16.07 -21.30 19.85
CA SER A 330 -15.54 -20.98 21.17
C SER A 330 -16.72 -20.74 22.12
N TYR A 331 -16.46 -20.61 23.40
CA TYR A 331 -17.51 -20.36 24.39
C TYR A 331 -17.31 -18.96 24.98
N LYS A 332 -18.40 -18.20 25.15
CA LYS A 332 -18.30 -16.90 25.80
C LYS A 332 -17.99 -17.09 27.27
N LYS A 333 -17.09 -16.25 27.79
CA LYS A 333 -16.75 -16.19 29.20
C LYS A 333 -16.97 -14.79 29.76
N ASP A 334 -17.28 -14.69 31.03
CA ASP A 334 -17.38 -13.43 31.77
C ASP A 334 -15.99 -12.87 32.15
N ALA A 335 -15.97 -11.75 32.89
CA ALA A 335 -14.73 -11.12 33.34
C ALA A 335 -13.91 -11.98 34.33
N ASP A 336 -14.55 -12.97 34.95
CA ASP A 336 -13.98 -13.88 35.93
C ASP A 336 -13.62 -15.26 35.33
N ASP A 337 -13.63 -15.37 33.99
CA ASP A 337 -13.31 -16.56 33.20
C ASP A 337 -14.31 -17.73 33.34
N ASN A 338 -15.52 -17.47 33.85
CA ASN A 338 -16.62 -18.44 33.89
C ASN A 338 -17.38 -18.48 32.57
N PHE A 339 -17.88 -19.65 32.18
CA PHE A 339 -18.71 -19.78 30.98
C PHE A 339 -20.06 -19.07 31.15
N LEU A 340 -20.39 -18.21 30.18
CA LEU A 340 -21.70 -17.57 30.13
C LEU A 340 -22.75 -18.60 29.73
N LEU A 341 -23.85 -18.63 30.47
CA LEU A 341 -25.01 -19.47 30.20
C LEU A 341 -26.10 -18.64 29.53
N ASP A 342 -26.81 -19.24 28.57
CA ASP A 342 -28.00 -18.67 27.96
C ASP A 342 -29.13 -18.61 28.99
N GLU A 343 -29.79 -17.45 29.07
CA GLU A 343 -30.82 -17.16 30.07
C GLU A 343 -32.06 -18.06 29.91
N HIS A 344 -32.32 -18.57 28.70
CA HIS A 344 -33.52 -19.35 28.39
C HIS A 344 -33.31 -20.87 28.53
N ASP A 345 -32.17 -21.41 28.11
CA ASP A 345 -31.93 -22.86 28.09
C ASP A 345 -30.77 -23.35 28.97
N GLN A 346 -30.13 -22.45 29.72
CA GLN A 346 -29.02 -22.74 30.64
C GLN A 346 -27.82 -23.45 29.97
N LYS A 347 -27.69 -23.33 28.65
CA LYS A 347 -26.52 -23.87 27.92
C LYS A 347 -25.41 -22.85 27.81
N ILE A 348 -24.18 -23.33 27.69
CA ILE A 348 -23.03 -22.46 27.46
C ILE A 348 -23.20 -21.71 26.14
N VAL A 349 -23.09 -20.38 26.20
CA VAL A 349 -23.23 -19.52 25.03
C VAL A 349 -22.07 -19.74 24.07
N GLU A 350 -22.37 -20.29 22.91
CA GLU A 350 -21.41 -20.48 21.83
C GLU A 350 -21.06 -19.13 21.17
N LYS A 351 -19.78 -18.91 20.91
CA LYS A 351 -19.22 -17.82 20.13
C LYS A 351 -18.57 -18.38 18.88
N ARG A 352 -19.17 -18.08 17.73
CA ARG A 352 -18.59 -18.35 16.41
C ARG A 352 -17.66 -17.22 16.01
N THR A 353 -16.45 -17.56 15.62
CA THR A 353 -15.46 -16.61 15.07
C THR A 353 -15.09 -17.03 13.66
N TYR A 354 -15.43 -16.20 12.68
CA TYR A 354 -15.05 -16.38 11.28
C TYR A 354 -13.64 -15.81 11.08
N ASP A 355 -12.69 -16.67 10.73
CA ASP A 355 -11.29 -16.26 10.53
C ASP A 355 -10.96 -16.01 9.05
N GLY A 356 -11.85 -16.45 8.15
CA GLY A 356 -11.74 -16.18 6.72
C GLY A 356 -11.85 -14.69 6.38
N LYS A 357 -11.10 -14.24 5.36
CA LYS A 357 -11.09 -12.85 4.92
C LYS A 357 -10.89 -12.67 3.42
N ILE A 358 -11.41 -11.57 2.91
CA ILE A 358 -11.14 -11.06 1.57
C ILE A 358 -10.34 -9.77 1.71
N ILE A 359 -9.24 -9.67 0.99
CA ILE A 359 -8.33 -8.53 0.97
C ILE A 359 -8.30 -8.02 -0.46
N SER A 360 -8.64 -6.75 -0.64
CA SER A 360 -8.64 -6.09 -1.95
C SER A 360 -7.63 -4.96 -1.96
N ILE A 361 -6.67 -5.02 -2.88
CA ILE A 361 -5.57 -4.05 -3.00
C ILE A 361 -5.51 -3.61 -4.46
N SER A 362 -5.52 -2.31 -4.71
CA SER A 362 -5.39 -1.76 -6.07
C SER A 362 -5.05 -0.27 -6.01
N SER A 363 -4.49 0.27 -7.11
CA SER A 363 -4.61 1.71 -7.34
C SER A 363 -6.09 2.03 -7.58
N PRO A 364 -6.60 3.16 -7.07
CA PRO A 364 -7.94 3.59 -7.45
C PRO A 364 -7.98 3.88 -8.96
N ARG A 365 -9.16 3.68 -9.54
CA ARG A 365 -9.46 4.01 -10.94
C ARG A 365 -10.74 4.82 -11.00
N GLY A 366 -11.54 4.63 -12.06
CA GLY A 366 -12.89 5.17 -12.18
C GLY A 366 -13.75 4.89 -10.93
N GLN A 367 -14.75 5.75 -10.70
CA GLN A 367 -15.77 5.59 -9.67
C GLN A 367 -16.78 4.48 -10.03
N GLU A 368 -16.28 3.31 -10.39
CA GLU A 368 -17.05 2.16 -10.84
C GLU A 368 -16.42 0.83 -10.40
N GLY A 369 -17.21 -0.24 -10.52
CA GLY A 369 -16.77 -1.61 -10.22
C GLY A 369 -16.66 -1.94 -8.73
N LYS A 370 -16.37 -3.23 -8.47
CA LYS A 370 -16.43 -3.79 -7.11
C LYS A 370 -15.53 -3.10 -6.11
N PHE A 371 -14.34 -2.69 -6.52
CA PHE A 371 -13.39 -2.06 -5.61
C PHE A 371 -13.89 -0.73 -5.07
N TYR A 372 -14.46 0.12 -5.96
CA TYR A 372 -15.07 1.38 -5.57
C TYR A 372 -16.31 1.15 -4.68
N GLU A 373 -17.18 0.21 -5.05
CA GLU A 373 -18.36 -0.16 -4.23
C GLU A 373 -17.96 -0.60 -2.81
N LEU A 374 -16.98 -1.51 -2.70
CA LEU A 374 -16.49 -2.01 -1.42
C LEU A 374 -15.90 -0.90 -0.56
N PHE A 375 -15.20 0.04 -1.19
CA PHE A 375 -14.59 1.19 -0.53
C PHE A 375 -15.65 2.18 -0.01
N GLN A 376 -16.63 2.55 -0.85
CA GLN A 376 -17.71 3.48 -0.47
C GLN A 376 -18.59 2.93 0.65
N THR A 377 -18.88 1.63 0.62
CA THR A 377 -19.76 0.98 1.60
C THR A 377 -19.02 0.47 2.84
N ALA A 378 -17.71 0.71 2.97
CA ALA A 378 -16.91 0.16 4.07
C ALA A 378 -17.39 0.61 5.46
N ASN A 379 -17.78 1.88 5.61
CA ASN A 379 -18.29 2.41 6.88
C ASN A 379 -19.70 1.88 7.25
N GLN A 380 -20.40 1.26 6.31
CA GLN A 380 -21.72 0.67 6.52
C GLN A 380 -21.64 -0.80 6.95
N VAL A 381 -20.48 -1.44 6.78
CA VAL A 381 -20.28 -2.86 7.04
C VAL A 381 -19.30 -3.03 8.20
N GLY A 382 -19.82 -3.32 9.40
CA GLY A 382 -19.03 -3.32 10.65
C GLY A 382 -17.83 -4.30 10.70
N HIS A 383 -17.74 -5.26 9.78
CA HIS A 383 -16.62 -6.20 9.66
C HIS A 383 -15.69 -5.88 8.47
N ARG A 384 -15.84 -4.72 7.83
CA ARG A 384 -14.99 -4.26 6.72
C ARG A 384 -14.09 -3.12 7.17
N LEU A 385 -12.82 -3.19 6.77
CA LEU A 385 -11.85 -2.11 6.94
C LEU A 385 -11.45 -1.60 5.56
N ALA A 386 -11.53 -0.29 5.37
CA ALA A 386 -10.99 0.38 4.18
C ALA A 386 -9.90 1.38 4.62
N CYS A 387 -8.79 1.35 3.90
CA CYS A 387 -7.66 2.25 4.10
C CYS A 387 -7.35 2.94 2.77
N ARG A 388 -7.12 4.25 2.80
CA ARG A 388 -6.70 5.06 1.65
C ARG A 388 -5.56 5.94 2.10
N LEU A 389 -4.39 5.78 1.50
CA LEU A 389 -3.19 6.53 1.85
C LEU A 389 -2.45 6.91 0.55
N PRO A 390 -2.15 8.20 0.33
CA PRO A 390 -1.38 8.63 -0.83
C PRO A 390 0.09 8.27 -0.69
N THR A 391 0.79 8.22 -1.82
CA THR A 391 2.20 7.81 -1.93
C THR A 391 3.12 8.62 -1.00
N TRP A 392 2.90 9.92 -0.86
CA TRP A 392 3.73 10.79 -0.01
C TRP A 392 3.50 10.60 1.51
N GLU A 393 2.34 10.06 1.92
CA GLU A 393 2.08 9.72 3.32
C GLU A 393 2.68 8.36 3.68
N VAL A 394 2.63 7.40 2.74
CA VAL A 394 3.20 6.05 2.95
C VAL A 394 4.71 6.00 2.73
N ASN A 395 5.24 6.89 1.91
CA ASN A 395 6.66 6.94 1.58
C ASN A 395 7.24 8.35 1.77
N PRO A 396 7.77 8.66 2.98
CA PRO A 396 8.29 9.98 3.30
C PRO A 396 9.52 10.42 2.48
N THR A 397 10.08 9.55 1.62
CA THR A 397 11.15 9.94 0.71
C THR A 397 10.67 10.80 -0.44
N HIS A 398 9.36 10.83 -0.72
CA HIS A 398 8.76 11.69 -1.74
C HIS A 398 7.81 12.69 -1.07
N THR A 399 7.86 13.93 -1.52
CA THR A 399 6.79 14.90 -1.26
C THR A 399 5.86 14.97 -2.46
N ARG A 400 4.63 15.45 -2.25
CA ARG A 400 3.68 15.69 -3.33
C ARG A 400 4.28 16.56 -4.44
N GLU A 401 5.00 17.61 -4.07
CA GLU A 401 5.66 18.52 -5.01
C GLU A 401 6.74 17.79 -5.82
N SER A 402 7.58 17.00 -5.16
CA SER A 402 8.64 16.24 -5.85
C SER A 402 8.08 15.21 -6.84
N LEU A 403 6.93 14.61 -6.53
CA LEU A 403 6.24 13.71 -7.45
C LEU A 403 5.64 14.49 -8.61
N ARG A 404 5.00 15.64 -8.33
CA ARG A 404 4.40 16.48 -9.37
C ARG A 404 5.43 16.98 -10.37
N GLU A 405 6.62 17.38 -9.90
CA GLU A 405 7.75 17.76 -10.75
C GLU A 405 8.27 16.59 -11.61
N SER A 406 8.17 15.35 -11.12
CA SER A 406 8.65 14.16 -11.84
C SER A 406 7.72 13.69 -12.96
N VAL A 407 6.44 14.07 -12.90
CA VAL A 407 5.42 13.71 -13.90
C VAL A 407 4.64 14.96 -14.37
N PRO A 408 5.31 15.93 -15.01
CA PRO A 408 4.70 17.22 -15.35
C PRO A 408 3.58 17.10 -16.39
N THR A 409 3.55 16.00 -17.15
CA THR A 409 2.56 15.75 -18.21
C THR A 409 1.25 15.14 -17.70
N MET A 410 1.19 14.65 -16.46
CA MET A 410 -0.04 14.09 -15.90
C MET A 410 -1.02 15.22 -15.56
N SER A 411 -2.29 15.07 -15.92
CA SER A 411 -3.37 15.90 -15.39
C SER A 411 -3.44 15.79 -13.86
N GLU A 412 -4.10 16.74 -13.21
CA GLU A 412 -4.29 16.70 -11.76
C GLU A 412 -5.10 15.46 -11.33
N ALA A 413 -6.07 15.06 -12.15
CA ALA A 413 -6.90 13.86 -11.92
C ALA A 413 -6.07 12.57 -12.01
N GLU A 414 -5.25 12.41 -13.06
CA GLU A 414 -4.37 11.25 -13.21
C GLU A 414 -3.32 11.19 -12.09
N PHE A 415 -2.78 12.34 -11.71
CA PHE A 415 -1.82 12.42 -10.61
C PHE A 415 -2.43 12.02 -9.26
N ASN A 416 -3.62 12.52 -8.95
CA ASN A 416 -4.33 12.16 -7.72
C ASN A 416 -4.80 10.70 -7.74
N MET A 417 -5.11 10.14 -8.91
CA MET A 417 -5.41 8.71 -9.05
C MET A 417 -4.17 7.84 -8.79
N GLU A 418 -3.04 8.15 -9.41
CA GLU A 418 -1.83 7.34 -9.33
C GLU A 418 -1.08 7.51 -7.99
N PHE A 419 -0.95 8.75 -7.50
CA PHE A 419 -0.16 9.06 -6.30
C PHE A 419 -0.99 9.55 -5.12
N GLY A 420 -2.14 10.18 -5.37
CA GLY A 420 -3.05 10.66 -4.32
C GLY A 420 -3.97 9.59 -3.74
N ALA A 421 -3.99 8.40 -4.35
CA ALA A 421 -4.94 7.34 -4.03
C ALA A 421 -6.40 7.83 -4.08
N GLU A 422 -6.77 8.60 -5.11
CA GLU A 422 -8.13 9.11 -5.30
C GLU A 422 -8.86 8.42 -6.46
N PHE A 423 -10.13 8.08 -6.27
CA PHE A 423 -10.97 7.60 -7.37
C PHE A 423 -11.39 8.78 -8.24
N SER A 424 -11.10 8.72 -9.54
CA SER A 424 -11.48 9.74 -10.51
C SER A 424 -12.84 9.42 -11.14
N GLY A 425 -13.63 10.45 -11.42
CA GLY A 425 -14.89 10.30 -12.19
C GLY A 425 -14.67 10.21 -13.70
N MET A 426 -13.46 10.49 -14.19
CA MET A 426 -13.12 10.40 -15.61
C MET A 426 -12.59 9.01 -15.92
N GLY A 427 -13.23 8.34 -16.88
CA GLY A 427 -12.77 7.08 -17.46
C GLY A 427 -11.35 7.21 -18.02
N VAL A 428 -10.65 6.08 -18.08
CA VAL A 428 -9.19 5.95 -18.23
C VAL A 428 -8.61 6.51 -19.53
N GLU A 429 -9.40 7.00 -20.48
CA GLU A 429 -8.92 7.79 -21.63
C GLU A 429 -10.14 8.55 -22.19
N ASN A 430 -10.14 9.88 -22.16
CA ASN A 430 -11.14 10.64 -22.90
C ASN A 430 -10.77 10.57 -24.39
N PHE A 431 -11.66 10.04 -25.23
CA PHE A 431 -11.46 9.97 -26.69
C PHE A 431 -11.21 11.36 -27.32
N PHE A 432 -11.74 12.41 -26.68
CA PHE A 432 -11.50 13.80 -27.00
C PHE A 432 -10.81 14.50 -25.83
N THR A 433 -9.74 15.25 -26.10
CA THR A 433 -9.10 16.08 -25.06
C THR A 433 -10.01 17.24 -24.67
N GLU A 434 -9.85 17.75 -23.44
CA GLU A 434 -10.59 18.92 -22.98
C GLU A 434 -10.35 20.15 -23.89
N GLU A 435 -9.13 20.28 -24.42
CA GLU A 435 -8.78 21.31 -25.41
C GLU A 435 -9.56 21.14 -26.72
N GLN A 436 -9.69 19.92 -27.25
CA GLN A 436 -10.48 19.65 -28.45
C GLN A 436 -11.95 20.02 -28.25
N VAL A 437 -12.52 19.69 -27.09
CA VAL A 437 -13.91 20.04 -26.74
C VAL A 437 -14.07 21.55 -26.61
N ASN A 438 -13.16 22.23 -25.90
CA ASN A 438 -13.21 23.68 -25.73
C ASN A 438 -13.06 24.43 -27.06
N ASN A 439 -12.23 23.93 -27.98
CA ASN A 439 -12.07 24.50 -29.32
C ASN A 439 -13.36 24.44 -30.14
N CYS A 440 -14.30 23.54 -29.86
CA CYS A 440 -15.62 23.55 -30.50
C CYS A 440 -16.49 24.75 -30.07
N PHE A 441 -16.18 25.40 -28.94
CA PHE A 441 -16.93 26.56 -28.45
C PHE A 441 -16.24 27.91 -28.76
N ILE A 442 -14.95 27.89 -29.07
CA ILE A 442 -14.14 29.10 -29.29
C ILE A 442 -14.26 29.55 -30.76
N GLY A 443 -14.65 30.81 -30.99
CA GLY A 443 -14.64 31.44 -32.31
C GLY A 443 -15.94 31.35 -33.10
N HIS A 444 -16.96 30.67 -32.58
CA HIS A 444 -18.28 30.62 -33.19
C HIS A 444 -19.24 31.61 -32.51
N ASN A 445 -19.74 32.61 -33.26
CA ASN A 445 -20.82 33.51 -32.81
C ASN A 445 -22.18 32.79 -32.86
N LEU A 446 -22.26 31.59 -32.30
CA LEU A 446 -23.51 30.84 -32.17
C LEU A 446 -24.36 31.50 -31.10
N LYS A 447 -25.62 31.73 -31.41
CA LYS A 447 -26.63 32.24 -30.48
C LYS A 447 -27.71 31.20 -30.38
N ASP A 448 -28.18 30.95 -29.16
CA ASP A 448 -29.36 30.12 -28.95
C ASP A 448 -30.53 30.70 -29.73
N ARG A 449 -31.31 29.79 -30.34
CA ARG A 449 -32.50 30.12 -31.11
C ARG A 449 -33.64 29.26 -30.61
N ASP A 450 -34.81 29.87 -30.51
CA ASP A 450 -36.02 29.17 -30.08
C ASP A 450 -36.59 28.24 -31.18
N ILE A 451 -36.21 28.47 -32.44
CA ILE A 451 -36.66 27.69 -33.60
C ILE A 451 -35.50 27.35 -34.54
N GLY A 452 -35.58 26.16 -35.14
CA GLY A 452 -34.67 25.73 -36.20
C GLY A 452 -34.80 26.61 -37.46
N LEU A 453 -33.71 26.70 -38.22
CA LEU A 453 -33.70 27.41 -39.49
C LEU A 453 -34.46 26.62 -40.57
N PRO A 454 -35.42 27.25 -41.27
CA PRO A 454 -36.06 26.64 -42.43
C PRO A 454 -35.04 26.30 -43.53
N GLY A 455 -35.24 25.16 -44.19
CA GLY A 455 -34.39 24.72 -45.31
C GLY A 455 -33.16 23.89 -44.92
N ASN A 456 -32.88 23.74 -43.62
CA ASN A 456 -31.87 22.81 -43.12
C ASN A 456 -32.46 21.44 -42.83
N VAL A 457 -31.64 20.40 -43.02
CA VAL A 457 -31.97 19.02 -42.63
C VAL A 457 -31.44 18.79 -41.22
N TYR A 458 -32.34 18.48 -40.30
CA TYR A 458 -32.03 18.17 -38.91
C TYR A 458 -32.02 16.66 -38.69
N PHE A 459 -31.08 16.21 -37.86
CA PHE A 459 -30.95 14.83 -37.43
C PHE A 459 -31.19 14.77 -35.93
N ILE A 460 -31.95 13.76 -35.51
CA ILE A 460 -32.16 13.45 -34.10
C ILE A 460 -31.53 12.10 -33.79
N HIS A 461 -30.82 12.03 -32.67
CA HIS A 461 -30.31 10.78 -32.14
C HIS A 461 -30.78 10.62 -30.69
N LEU A 462 -31.27 9.42 -30.39
CA LEU A 462 -31.72 8.99 -29.08
C LEU A 462 -30.79 7.86 -28.63
N ASP A 463 -30.22 7.99 -27.43
CA ASP A 463 -29.42 6.96 -26.79
C ASP A 463 -30.21 6.36 -25.60
N PRO A 464 -31.01 5.30 -25.84
CA PRO A 464 -31.85 4.70 -24.82
C PRO A 464 -31.03 3.88 -23.82
N ALA A 465 -31.18 4.20 -22.53
CA ALA A 465 -30.65 3.37 -21.45
C ALA A 465 -31.60 2.21 -21.11
N THR A 466 -31.07 0.98 -21.07
CA THR A 466 -31.82 -0.24 -20.68
C THR A 466 -31.86 -0.49 -19.17
N SER A 467 -31.14 0.33 -18.38
CA SER A 467 -31.07 0.24 -16.93
C SER A 467 -31.17 1.64 -16.30
N SER A 468 -30.69 1.85 -15.07
CA SER A 468 -30.79 3.15 -14.36
C SER A 468 -29.76 4.19 -14.82
N HIS A 469 -29.30 4.12 -16.09
CA HIS A 469 -28.43 5.12 -16.69
C HIS A 469 -29.26 6.25 -17.32
N ASN A 470 -28.61 7.40 -17.57
CA ASN A 470 -29.27 8.53 -18.23
C ASN A 470 -29.73 8.16 -19.65
N TYR A 471 -30.89 8.66 -20.04
CA TYR A 471 -31.35 8.65 -21.43
C TYR A 471 -30.95 10.00 -22.06
N ALA A 472 -30.33 9.99 -23.23
CA ALA A 472 -29.93 11.23 -23.93
C ALA A 472 -30.61 11.40 -25.29
N LEU A 473 -30.84 12.66 -25.65
CA LEU A 473 -31.31 13.14 -26.94
C LEU A 473 -30.40 14.25 -27.42
N VAL A 474 -30.03 14.19 -28.69
CA VAL A 474 -29.34 15.27 -29.38
C VAL A 474 -30.01 15.57 -30.72
N VAL A 475 -30.17 16.86 -31.03
CA VAL A 475 -30.57 17.36 -32.34
C VAL A 475 -29.40 18.13 -32.93
N LEU A 476 -29.12 17.88 -34.20
CA LEU A 476 -28.02 18.50 -34.91
C LEU A 476 -28.36 18.75 -36.37
N HIS A 477 -27.67 19.69 -37.00
CA HIS A 477 -27.70 19.88 -38.45
C HIS A 477 -26.30 20.06 -39.01
N LYS A 478 -26.22 19.93 -40.33
CA LYS A 478 -25.00 20.12 -41.10
C LYS A 478 -25.04 21.47 -41.80
N GLU A 479 -24.07 22.33 -41.51
CA GLU A 479 -23.93 23.64 -42.18
C GLU A 479 -22.69 23.62 -43.08
N TYR A 480 -22.87 23.97 -44.36
CA TYR A 480 -21.77 24.02 -45.31
C TYR A 480 -21.14 25.40 -45.34
N TYR A 481 -19.83 25.46 -45.40
CA TYR A 481 -19.08 26.70 -45.59
C TYR A 481 -18.00 26.52 -46.67
N LEU A 482 -17.67 27.61 -47.35
CA LEU A 482 -16.54 27.62 -48.27
C LEU A 482 -15.28 27.90 -47.45
N ASN A 483 -14.40 26.91 -47.34
CA ASN A 483 -13.10 27.11 -46.72
C ASN A 483 -12.25 28.02 -47.62
N ARG A 484 -11.90 29.20 -47.12
CA ARG A 484 -11.20 30.24 -47.89
C ARG A 484 -9.76 29.86 -48.23
N GLU A 485 -9.15 28.95 -47.47
CA GLU A 485 -7.78 28.50 -47.70
C GLU A 485 -7.74 27.36 -48.71
N THR A 486 -8.68 26.41 -48.60
CA THR A 486 -8.71 25.22 -49.47
C THR A 486 -9.58 25.40 -50.72
N ALA A 487 -10.37 26.48 -50.78
CA ALA A 487 -11.38 26.77 -51.80
C ALA A 487 -12.42 25.64 -52.01
N LYS A 488 -12.58 24.76 -51.01
CA LYS A 488 -13.52 23.63 -51.03
C LYS A 488 -14.73 23.92 -50.17
N ALA A 489 -15.88 23.40 -50.60
CA ALA A 489 -17.06 23.32 -49.77
C ALA A 489 -16.81 22.27 -48.67
N GLU A 490 -16.64 22.75 -47.45
CA GLU A 490 -16.54 21.94 -46.24
C GLU A 490 -17.82 22.09 -45.43
N TYR A 491 -17.93 21.38 -44.31
CA TYR A 491 -19.09 21.47 -43.45
C TYR A 491 -18.70 21.40 -41.98
N VAL A 492 -19.52 22.03 -41.15
CA VAL A 492 -19.54 21.87 -39.71
C VAL A 492 -20.81 21.14 -39.30
N VAL A 493 -20.74 20.41 -38.18
CA VAL A 493 -21.93 19.86 -37.52
C VAL A 493 -22.24 20.77 -36.34
N ILE A 494 -23.44 21.33 -36.35
CA ILE A 494 -23.93 22.19 -35.28
C ILE A 494 -24.84 21.36 -34.40
N VAL A 495 -24.59 21.36 -33.10
CA VAL A 495 -25.48 20.76 -32.10
C VAL A 495 -26.51 21.81 -31.72
N ASP A 496 -27.75 21.61 -32.15
CA ASP A 496 -28.84 22.57 -31.93
C ASP A 496 -29.51 22.39 -30.57
N HIS A 497 -29.62 21.14 -30.10
CA HIS A 497 -30.33 20.84 -28.86
C HIS A 497 -29.80 19.58 -28.19
N ILE A 498 -29.67 19.62 -26.87
CA ILE A 498 -29.34 18.45 -26.04
C ILE A 498 -30.37 18.37 -24.92
N LYS A 499 -30.94 17.18 -24.72
CA LYS A 499 -31.77 16.86 -23.56
C LYS A 499 -31.28 15.55 -22.95
N HIS A 500 -31.20 15.50 -21.63
CA HIS A 500 -31.00 14.25 -20.92
C HIS A 500 -32.08 14.07 -19.84
N TRP A 501 -32.42 12.81 -19.57
CA TRP A 501 -33.28 12.39 -18.48
C TRP A 501 -32.50 11.50 -17.53
N SER A 502 -32.63 11.75 -16.23
CA SER A 502 -31.95 10.97 -15.19
C SER A 502 -32.99 10.13 -14.42
N PRO A 503 -32.95 8.79 -14.52
CA PRO A 503 -33.92 7.95 -13.83
C PRO A 503 -33.63 7.85 -12.34
N VAL A 504 -34.69 7.84 -11.52
CA VAL A 504 -34.59 7.58 -10.07
C VAL A 504 -34.55 6.07 -9.78
N ARG A 505 -35.25 5.25 -10.57
CA ARG A 505 -35.28 3.79 -10.44
C ARG A 505 -35.79 3.13 -11.72
N GLY A 506 -34.99 2.26 -12.35
CA GLY A 506 -35.35 1.60 -13.61
C GLY A 506 -35.13 2.48 -14.86
N PRO A 507 -35.36 1.97 -16.08
CA PRO A 507 -35.22 2.75 -17.31
C PRO A 507 -36.27 3.87 -17.38
N ILE A 508 -35.95 4.95 -18.10
CA ILE A 508 -36.90 6.03 -18.39
C ILE A 508 -38.08 5.49 -19.20
N ASN A 509 -39.31 5.89 -18.86
CA ASN A 509 -40.50 5.53 -19.62
C ASN A 509 -40.39 6.12 -21.05
N PRO A 510 -40.41 5.29 -22.12
CA PRO A 510 -40.34 5.76 -23.50
C PRO A 510 -41.44 6.76 -23.88
N GLU A 511 -42.63 6.68 -23.26
CA GLU A 511 -43.73 7.62 -23.53
C GLU A 511 -43.35 9.07 -23.17
N VAL A 512 -42.59 9.26 -22.08
CA VAL A 512 -42.11 10.60 -21.67
C VAL A 512 -41.13 11.18 -22.68
N VAL A 513 -40.34 10.31 -23.32
CA VAL A 513 -39.40 10.72 -24.37
C VAL A 513 -40.18 11.03 -25.66
N MET A 514 -41.18 10.22 -26.01
CA MET A 514 -42.02 10.47 -27.19
C MET A 514 -42.91 11.70 -27.08
N GLU A 515 -43.36 12.08 -25.88
CA GLU A 515 -44.10 13.33 -25.68
C GLU A 515 -43.21 14.57 -25.87
N TYR A 516 -41.91 14.42 -25.64
CA TYR A 516 -40.93 15.50 -25.78
C TYR A 516 -40.44 15.72 -27.22
N VAL A 517 -40.34 14.63 -27.99
CA VAL A 517 -39.87 14.61 -29.39
C VAL A 517 -41.01 14.94 -30.33
#